data_AF-A0A5E4UX42-F1
#
_entry.id   AF-A0A5E4UX42-F1
#
_cell.length_a   1.000
_cell.length_b   1.000
_cell.length_c   1.000
_cell.angle_alpha   90.00
_cell.angle_beta   90.00
_cell.angle_gamma   90.00
#
_symmetry.space_group_name_H-M   'P 1'
#
loop_
_entity.id
_entity.type
_entity.pdbx_description
1 polymer ?
#
loop_
_entity_poly.entity_id
_entity_poly.type
_entity_poly.pdbx_seq_one_letter_code
_entity_poly.pdbx_strand_id
1 'polypeptide(L)'
;MTQHTFDAGRIAELDRAVRVAARTLARAGLAHAYGHCSARLDADHFLVCAARPMGLIGVGEAGTVVPVDGPLPDGVLGEVRLHQKIYRSRPDIGAVARSMPPKTMSLSTLRRTPRALHGPGTYFAPGVPLWDDPQLIRDDAQAEAVIARMGANAAVVMRGNGAVVAADTLDAMVALTWYLEDAARVDLDVLALEAAHPAAYPAAVLDPDACRARATRSGRIIERMWEYLSAGDPELPDASASPAA
;
A
#
# COMPACT_ATOMS: atom_id res chain seq x y z
N MET A 1 1.18 -33.81 1.59
CA MET A 1 1.37 -32.59 2.41
C MET A 1 2.85 -32.48 2.72
N THR A 2 3.61 -31.80 1.88
CA THR A 2 4.97 -31.40 2.22
C THR A 2 4.86 -30.41 3.38
N GLN A 3 5.37 -30.79 4.55
CA GLN A 3 5.60 -29.83 5.63
C GLN A 3 6.64 -28.85 5.12
N HIS A 4 6.20 -27.69 4.64
CA HIS A 4 7.08 -26.56 4.42
C HIS A 4 7.57 -26.11 5.79
N THR A 5 8.77 -26.55 6.17
CA THR A 5 9.44 -26.05 7.37
C THR A 5 9.97 -24.66 7.05
N PHE A 6 9.20 -23.65 7.39
CA PHE A 6 9.66 -22.27 7.33
C PHE A 6 10.73 -22.04 8.41
N ASP A 7 11.72 -21.20 8.10
CA ASP A 7 12.64 -20.68 9.12
C ASP A 7 11.86 -19.79 10.09
N ALA A 8 11.72 -20.26 11.33
CA ALA A 8 10.97 -19.57 12.39
C ALA A 8 11.55 -18.19 12.72
N GLY A 9 12.88 -18.01 12.60
CA GLY A 9 13.53 -16.73 12.85
C GLY A 9 13.15 -15.69 11.79
N ARG A 10 13.18 -16.10 10.52
CA ARG A 10 12.78 -15.27 9.38
C ARG A 10 11.31 -14.86 9.45
N ILE A 11 10.41 -15.80 9.80
CA ILE A 11 8.99 -15.48 9.99
C ILE A 11 8.82 -14.45 11.11
N ALA A 12 9.47 -14.65 12.25
CA ALA A 12 9.34 -13.74 13.39
C ALA A 12 9.79 -12.31 13.06
N GLU A 13 10.88 -12.16 12.31
CA GLU A 13 11.36 -10.86 11.85
C GLU A 13 10.39 -10.20 10.85
N LEU A 14 9.90 -10.96 9.88
CA LEU A 14 8.93 -10.46 8.89
C LEU A 14 7.61 -10.07 9.56
N ASP A 15 7.14 -10.84 10.53
CA ASP A 15 5.91 -10.60 11.28
C ASP A 15 6.00 -9.33 12.12
N ARG A 16 7.15 -9.11 12.78
CA ARG A 16 7.44 -7.83 13.41
C ARG A 16 7.37 -6.68 12.41
N ALA A 17 8.02 -6.81 11.25
CA ALA A 17 8.02 -5.75 10.24
C ALA A 17 6.61 -5.45 9.71
N VAL A 18 5.78 -6.47 9.47
CA VAL A 18 4.37 -6.34 9.05
C VAL A 18 3.54 -5.65 10.13
N ARG A 19 3.72 -5.97 11.42
CA ARG A 19 3.05 -5.26 12.52
C ARG A 19 3.42 -3.78 12.57
N VAL A 20 4.71 -3.46 12.46
CA VAL A 20 5.19 -2.07 12.43
C VAL A 20 4.59 -1.33 11.24
N ALA A 21 4.53 -1.94 10.05
CA ALA A 21 3.91 -1.35 8.87
C ALA A 21 2.42 -1.07 9.07
N ALA A 22 1.69 -2.03 9.63
CA ALA A 22 0.26 -1.92 9.91
C ALA A 22 -0.02 -0.72 10.84
N ARG A 23 0.69 -0.65 11.97
CA ARG A 23 0.57 0.47 12.91
C ARG A 23 1.04 1.79 12.32
N THR A 24 2.08 1.78 11.48
CA THR A 24 2.57 2.96 10.76
C THR A 24 1.50 3.54 9.83
N LEU A 25 0.88 2.70 8.99
CA LEU A 25 -0.22 3.12 8.11
C LEU A 25 -1.40 3.70 8.89
N ALA A 26 -1.77 3.06 10.01
CA ALA A 26 -2.85 3.54 10.86
C ALA A 26 -2.51 4.88 11.56
N ARG A 27 -1.31 5.03 12.12
CA ARG A 27 -0.83 6.28 12.74
C ARG A 27 -0.75 7.43 11.74
N ALA A 28 -0.43 7.13 10.48
CA ALA A 28 -0.44 8.09 9.38
C ALA A 28 -1.87 8.47 8.92
N GLY A 29 -2.92 7.91 9.53
CA GLY A 29 -4.32 8.16 9.15
C GLY A 29 -4.73 7.51 7.82
N LEU A 30 -3.95 6.56 7.32
CA LEU A 30 -4.18 5.86 6.04
C LEU A 30 -5.02 4.60 6.22
N ALA A 31 -5.32 4.22 7.46
CA ALA A 31 -6.20 3.12 7.81
C ALA A 31 -6.94 3.43 9.11
N HIS A 32 -8.05 2.73 9.33
CA HIS A 32 -8.89 2.89 10.52
C HIS A 32 -9.31 1.51 11.06
N ALA A 33 -10.60 1.31 11.36
CA ALA A 33 -11.14 0.00 11.70
C ALA A 33 -10.95 -1.06 10.59
N TYR A 34 -10.68 -0.62 9.36
CA TYR A 34 -10.46 -1.48 8.21
C TYR A 34 -9.07 -1.22 7.62
N GLY A 35 -8.57 -2.24 6.93
CA GLY A 35 -7.29 -2.24 6.25
C GLY A 35 -6.44 -3.43 6.69
N HIS A 36 -5.53 -3.85 5.82
CA HIS A 36 -4.59 -4.92 6.10
C HIS A 36 -3.37 -4.77 5.20
N CYS A 37 -2.21 -5.16 5.71
CA CYS A 37 -0.98 -5.22 4.94
C CYS A 37 -0.33 -6.59 5.08
N SER A 38 0.52 -6.91 4.11
CA SER A 38 1.23 -8.17 4.05
C SER A 38 2.62 -7.98 3.46
N ALA A 39 3.48 -8.95 3.71
CA ALA A 39 4.77 -9.07 3.05
C ALA A 39 4.98 -10.51 2.54
N ARG A 40 5.61 -10.63 1.37
CA ARG A 40 5.97 -11.90 0.76
C ARG A 40 6.96 -12.65 1.65
N LEU A 41 6.68 -13.93 1.89
CA LEU A 41 7.57 -14.83 2.62
C LEU A 41 8.45 -15.60 1.62
N ASP A 42 7.84 -16.16 0.59
CA ASP A 42 8.52 -16.85 -0.52
C ASP A 42 7.67 -16.81 -1.80
N ALA A 43 7.96 -17.69 -2.76
CA ALA A 43 7.22 -17.77 -4.03
C ALA A 43 5.75 -18.13 -3.82
N ASP A 44 5.46 -18.97 -2.82
CA ASP A 44 4.18 -19.63 -2.62
C ASP A 44 3.42 -19.10 -1.39
N HIS A 45 4.07 -18.30 -0.54
CA HIS A 45 3.50 -17.81 0.71
C HIS A 45 3.79 -16.33 0.98
N PHE A 46 2.88 -15.70 1.70
CA PHE A 46 3.06 -14.37 2.27
C PHE A 46 2.48 -14.31 3.69
N LEU A 47 2.94 -13.36 4.47
CA LEU A 47 2.45 -13.10 5.82
C LEU A 47 1.56 -11.86 5.80
N VAL A 48 0.32 -11.99 6.26
CA VAL A 48 -0.62 -10.87 6.43
C VAL A 48 -0.74 -10.52 7.91
N CYS A 49 -0.91 -9.23 8.22
CA CYS A 49 -1.14 -8.77 9.59
C CYS A 49 -2.41 -9.42 10.19
N ALA A 50 -2.50 -9.45 11.52
CA ALA A 50 -3.68 -9.93 12.22
C ALA A 50 -4.96 -9.26 11.70
N ALA A 51 -6.08 -9.99 11.65
CA ALA A 51 -7.38 -9.50 11.20
C ALA A 51 -8.03 -8.56 12.24
N ARG A 52 -7.41 -7.40 12.44
CA ARG A 52 -7.78 -6.36 13.40
C ARG A 52 -7.60 -4.98 12.79
N PRO A 53 -8.21 -3.93 13.37
CA PRO A 53 -7.82 -2.56 13.06
C PRO A 53 -6.30 -2.41 13.17
N MET A 54 -5.63 -2.02 12.09
CA MET A 54 -4.16 -2.10 11.99
C MET A 54 -3.44 -1.31 13.10
N GLY A 55 -4.02 -0.20 13.56
CA GLY A 55 -3.48 0.62 14.66
C GLY A 55 -3.65 0.01 16.05
N LEU A 56 -4.44 -1.06 16.19
CA LEU A 56 -4.72 -1.77 17.44
C LEU A 56 -4.07 -3.16 17.50
N ILE A 57 -3.19 -3.48 16.56
CA ILE A 57 -2.42 -4.74 16.56
C ILE A 57 -1.34 -4.64 17.63
N GLY A 58 -1.39 -5.53 18.61
CA GLY A 58 -0.48 -5.55 19.75
C GLY A 58 0.95 -5.94 19.40
N VAL A 59 1.88 -5.63 20.30
CA VAL A 59 3.26 -6.13 20.23
C VAL A 59 3.26 -7.65 20.28
N GLY A 60 3.93 -8.30 19.32
CA GLY A 60 3.97 -9.75 19.21
C GLY A 60 2.65 -10.41 18.81
N GLU A 61 1.61 -9.65 18.46
CA GLU A 61 0.35 -10.21 17.96
C GLU A 61 0.57 -10.79 16.55
N ALA A 62 0.54 -12.12 16.45
CA ALA A 62 0.96 -12.80 15.24
C ALA A 62 0.03 -12.52 14.06
N GLY A 63 0.64 -12.29 12.89
CA GLY A 63 -0.03 -12.38 11.61
C GLY A 63 -0.38 -13.82 11.23
N THR A 64 -0.81 -14.00 9.98
CA THR A 64 -1.14 -15.32 9.43
C THR A 64 -0.35 -15.55 8.14
N VAL A 65 0.28 -16.72 8.02
CA VAL A 65 0.89 -17.14 6.76
C VAL A 65 -0.22 -17.62 5.83
N VAL A 66 -0.28 -17.06 4.63
CA VAL A 66 -1.30 -17.28 3.63
C VAL A 66 -0.64 -17.79 2.35
N PRO A 67 -1.20 -18.83 1.70
CA PRO A 67 -0.69 -19.27 0.41
C PRO A 67 -1.05 -18.25 -0.69
N VAL A 68 -0.14 -18.03 -1.63
CA VAL A 68 -0.39 -17.25 -2.87
C VAL A 68 -1.49 -17.91 -3.71
N ASP A 69 -1.55 -19.24 -3.67
CA ASP A 69 -2.51 -20.07 -4.39
C ASP A 69 -3.26 -21.01 -3.45
N GLY A 70 -4.60 -20.94 -3.49
CA GLY A 70 -5.48 -21.76 -2.68
C GLY A 70 -6.44 -20.95 -1.80
N PRO A 71 -7.24 -21.64 -0.97
CA PRO A 71 -8.18 -20.98 -0.07
C PRO A 71 -7.44 -20.15 0.99
N LEU A 72 -8.06 -19.05 1.40
CA LEU A 72 -7.60 -18.28 2.55
C LEU A 72 -7.73 -19.13 3.83
N PRO A 73 -6.74 -19.08 4.75
CA PRO A 73 -6.88 -19.68 6.07
C PRO A 73 -8.06 -19.10 6.86
N ASP A 74 -8.59 -19.89 7.80
CA ASP A 74 -9.67 -19.45 8.68
C ASP A 74 -9.28 -18.18 9.46
N GLY A 75 -10.20 -17.22 9.56
CA GLY A 75 -9.98 -15.94 10.25
C GLY A 75 -9.25 -14.86 9.44
N VAL A 76 -8.70 -15.19 8.26
CA VAL A 76 -8.12 -14.20 7.35
C VAL A 76 -9.23 -13.43 6.63
N LEU A 77 -9.07 -12.10 6.51
CA LEU A 77 -10.05 -11.23 5.86
C LEU A 77 -10.22 -11.59 4.37
N GLY A 78 -11.46 -11.62 3.87
CA GLY A 78 -11.75 -12.03 2.49
C GLY A 78 -11.07 -11.17 1.42
N GLU A 79 -10.86 -9.88 1.66
CA GLU A 79 -10.17 -8.96 0.75
C GLU A 79 -8.67 -9.30 0.58
N VAL A 80 -8.09 -10.16 1.41
CA VAL A 80 -6.70 -10.67 1.24
C VAL A 80 -6.53 -11.44 -0.08
N ARG A 81 -7.63 -11.85 -0.74
CA ARG A 81 -7.60 -12.35 -2.12
C ARG A 81 -6.94 -11.37 -3.10
N LEU A 82 -7.07 -10.06 -2.89
CA LEU A 82 -6.37 -9.04 -3.69
C LEU A 82 -4.84 -9.20 -3.57
N HIS A 83 -4.35 -9.54 -2.39
CA HIS A 83 -2.93 -9.77 -2.12
C HIS A 83 -2.47 -11.04 -2.83
N GLN A 84 -3.24 -12.13 -2.75
CA GLN A 84 -2.97 -13.37 -3.51
C GLN A 84 -2.82 -13.08 -5.00
N LYS A 85 -3.74 -12.30 -5.59
CA LYS A 85 -3.71 -11.98 -7.04
C LYS A 85 -2.49 -11.14 -7.42
N ILE A 86 -2.10 -10.17 -6.59
CA ILE A 86 -0.86 -9.40 -6.81
C ILE A 86 0.35 -10.31 -6.71
N TYR A 87 0.50 -11.08 -5.63
CA TYR A 87 1.68 -11.92 -5.44
C TYR A 87 1.81 -13.01 -6.49
N ARG A 88 0.69 -13.54 -7.00
CA ARG A 88 0.70 -14.51 -8.09
C ARG A 88 1.15 -13.91 -9.42
N SER A 89 0.62 -12.74 -9.76
CA SER A 89 0.89 -12.11 -11.06
C SER A 89 2.19 -11.30 -11.09
N ARG A 90 2.74 -10.95 -9.92
CA ARG A 90 3.90 -10.06 -9.78
C ARG A 90 4.93 -10.62 -8.78
N PRO A 91 5.86 -11.49 -9.24
CA PRO A 91 6.92 -12.05 -8.40
C PRO A 91 7.87 -11.00 -7.81
N ASP A 92 7.98 -9.82 -8.45
CA ASP A 92 8.78 -8.67 -8.01
C ASP A 92 8.24 -7.97 -6.76
N ILE A 93 6.94 -8.16 -6.45
CA ILE A 93 6.30 -7.50 -5.31
C ILE A 93 6.61 -8.25 -4.01
N GLY A 94 7.13 -7.52 -3.03
CA GLY A 94 7.44 -8.00 -1.69
C GLY A 94 6.48 -7.53 -0.61
N ALA A 95 5.63 -6.53 -0.87
CA ALA A 95 4.65 -6.05 0.09
C ALA A 95 3.39 -5.47 -0.57
N VAL A 96 2.25 -5.63 0.09
CA VAL A 96 0.94 -5.14 -0.36
C VAL A 96 0.17 -4.57 0.83
N ALA A 97 -0.48 -3.42 0.65
CA ALA A 97 -1.47 -2.90 1.58
C ALA A 97 -2.79 -2.61 0.88
N ARG A 98 -3.88 -3.01 1.54
CA ARG A 98 -5.22 -2.48 1.34
C ARG A 98 -5.50 -1.48 2.45
N SER A 99 -5.68 -0.22 2.09
CA SER A 99 -5.76 0.91 3.02
C SER A 99 -6.88 1.88 2.64
N MET A 100 -7.23 2.82 3.51
CA MET A 100 -8.35 3.75 3.36
C MET A 100 -7.88 5.23 3.41
N PRO A 101 -7.03 5.70 2.47
CA PRO A 101 -6.52 7.06 2.52
C PRO A 101 -7.65 8.09 2.24
N PRO A 102 -7.91 9.05 3.15
CA PRO A 102 -9.11 9.90 3.09
C PRO A 102 -9.26 10.79 1.85
N LYS A 103 -8.18 11.42 1.39
CA LYS A 103 -8.18 12.29 0.20
C LYS A 103 -8.24 11.48 -1.07
N THR A 104 -7.55 10.34 -1.11
CA THR A 104 -7.67 9.37 -2.21
C THR A 104 -9.10 8.88 -2.35
N MET A 105 -9.73 8.50 -1.24
CA MET A 105 -11.14 8.10 -1.20
C MET A 105 -12.05 9.24 -1.69
N SER A 106 -11.86 10.46 -1.19
CA SER A 106 -12.64 11.64 -1.60
C SER A 106 -12.55 11.89 -3.11
N LEU A 107 -11.33 11.95 -3.66
CA LEU A 107 -11.08 12.17 -5.09
C LEU A 107 -11.72 11.07 -5.95
N SER A 108 -11.66 9.81 -5.49
CA SER A 108 -12.26 8.68 -6.20
C SER A 108 -13.77 8.80 -6.38
N THR A 109 -14.48 9.51 -5.48
CA THR A 109 -15.94 9.73 -5.61
C THR A 109 -16.29 10.61 -6.81
N LEU A 110 -15.33 11.41 -7.30
CA LEU A 110 -15.41 12.18 -8.54
C LEU A 110 -15.08 11.34 -9.79
N ARG A 111 -14.89 10.01 -9.63
CA ARG A 111 -14.35 9.10 -10.64
C ARG A 111 -12.99 9.54 -11.18
N ARG A 112 -12.16 10.07 -10.28
CA ARG A 112 -10.81 10.56 -10.58
C ARG A 112 -9.77 9.89 -9.69
N THR A 113 -8.55 9.87 -10.18
CA THR A 113 -7.34 9.49 -9.46
C THR A 113 -6.33 10.63 -9.54
N PRO A 114 -5.35 10.69 -8.63
CA PRO A 114 -4.45 11.83 -8.61
C PRO A 114 -3.63 11.94 -9.90
N ARG A 115 -3.62 13.15 -10.45
CA ARG A 115 -2.70 13.59 -11.51
C ARG A 115 -1.27 13.68 -10.96
N ALA A 116 -0.28 13.51 -11.84
CA ALA A 116 1.12 13.73 -11.49
C ALA A 116 1.44 15.23 -11.45
N LEU A 117 1.11 15.89 -10.34
CA LEU A 117 1.28 17.33 -10.14
C LEU A 117 2.56 17.70 -9.38
N HIS A 118 3.14 16.73 -8.66
CA HIS A 118 4.34 16.91 -7.84
C HIS A 118 5.10 15.59 -7.71
N GLY A 119 6.24 15.62 -7.01
CA GLY A 119 7.14 14.47 -6.86
C GLY A 119 6.45 13.16 -6.45
N PRO A 120 5.72 13.11 -5.32
CA PRO A 120 4.97 11.93 -4.89
C PRO A 120 4.00 11.35 -5.94
N GLY A 121 3.33 12.22 -6.73
CA GLY A 121 2.42 11.76 -7.78
C GLY A 121 3.12 11.04 -8.93
N THR A 122 4.42 11.27 -9.14
CA THR A 122 5.16 10.69 -10.29
C THR A 122 5.37 9.18 -10.21
N TYR A 123 5.32 8.58 -9.01
CA TYR A 123 5.47 7.13 -8.83
C TYR A 123 4.31 6.31 -9.40
N PHE A 124 3.20 6.97 -9.76
CA PHE A 124 2.00 6.32 -10.30
C PHE A 124 1.77 6.63 -11.79
N ALA A 125 2.72 7.27 -12.46
CA ALA A 125 2.61 7.62 -13.88
C ALA A 125 2.34 6.37 -14.75
N PRO A 126 1.54 6.48 -15.83
CA PRO A 126 0.92 7.70 -16.36
C PRO A 126 -0.33 8.17 -15.60
N GLY A 127 -0.70 7.49 -14.53
CA GLY A 127 -1.83 7.79 -13.66
C GLY A 127 -2.25 6.53 -12.92
N VAL A 128 -2.80 6.68 -11.71
CA VAL A 128 -3.28 5.55 -10.94
C VAL A 128 -4.54 4.98 -11.59
N PRO A 129 -4.63 3.66 -11.87
CA PRO A 129 -5.86 3.02 -12.31
C PRO A 129 -7.00 3.19 -11.30
N LEU A 130 -8.21 3.42 -11.83
CA LEU A 130 -9.45 3.43 -11.06
C LEU A 130 -10.23 2.13 -11.31
N TRP A 131 -10.60 1.46 -10.23
CA TRP A 131 -11.68 0.48 -10.17
C TRP A 131 -12.99 1.20 -9.81
N ASP A 132 -13.87 1.33 -10.79
CA ASP A 132 -15.07 2.19 -10.72
C ASP A 132 -16.32 1.46 -10.19
N ASP A 133 -16.14 0.46 -9.33
CA ASP A 133 -17.20 -0.26 -8.64
C ASP A 133 -17.03 -0.08 -7.11
N PRO A 134 -18.06 0.42 -6.40
CA PRO A 134 -17.97 0.70 -4.98
C PRO A 134 -18.29 -0.51 -4.10
N GLN A 135 -18.58 -1.69 -4.67
CA GLN A 135 -18.85 -2.89 -3.89
C GLN A 135 -17.57 -3.46 -3.29
N LEU A 136 -17.72 -4.08 -2.11
CA LEU A 136 -16.64 -4.85 -1.48
C LEU A 136 -16.27 -6.05 -2.36
N ILE A 137 -14.98 -6.36 -2.40
CA ILE A 137 -14.46 -7.53 -3.11
C ILE A 137 -14.72 -8.78 -2.28
N ARG A 138 -15.56 -9.68 -2.81
CA ARG A 138 -16.03 -10.86 -2.07
C ARG A 138 -15.62 -12.18 -2.69
N ASP A 139 -15.16 -12.17 -3.93
CA ASP A 139 -14.78 -13.37 -4.67
C ASP A 139 -13.50 -13.18 -5.48
N ASP A 140 -12.99 -14.30 -5.99
CA ASP A 140 -11.73 -14.35 -6.75
C ASP A 140 -11.83 -13.68 -8.12
N ALA A 141 -13.00 -13.69 -8.77
CA ALA A 141 -13.17 -13.10 -10.08
C ALA A 141 -13.13 -11.58 -10.01
N GLN A 142 -13.76 -10.99 -8.98
CA GLN A 142 -13.66 -9.57 -8.67
C GLN A 142 -12.22 -9.19 -8.31
N ALA A 143 -11.54 -9.96 -7.45
CA ALA A 143 -10.16 -9.69 -7.09
C ALA A 143 -9.22 -9.72 -8.31
N GLU A 144 -9.39 -10.72 -9.19
CA GLU A 144 -8.64 -10.83 -10.45
C GLU A 144 -8.88 -9.61 -11.36
N ALA A 145 -10.13 -9.17 -11.50
CA ALA A 145 -10.47 -8.02 -12.32
C ALA A 145 -9.87 -6.71 -11.78
N VAL A 146 -9.86 -6.50 -10.46
CA VAL A 146 -9.22 -5.35 -9.81
C VAL A 146 -7.71 -5.35 -10.07
N ILE A 147 -7.05 -6.49 -9.92
CA ILE A 147 -5.58 -6.57 -10.11
C ILE A 147 -5.20 -6.51 -11.60
N ALA A 148 -6.01 -7.08 -12.49
CA ALA A 148 -5.85 -6.86 -13.93
C ALA A 148 -5.98 -5.37 -14.29
N ARG A 149 -6.91 -4.65 -13.64
CA ARG A 149 -7.05 -3.20 -13.80
C ARG A 149 -5.85 -2.41 -13.27
N MET A 150 -5.25 -2.86 -12.16
CA MET A 150 -4.01 -2.29 -11.61
C MET A 150 -2.83 -2.43 -12.58
N GLY A 151 -2.73 -3.57 -13.26
CA GLY A 151 -1.63 -3.87 -14.18
C GLY A 151 -0.27 -3.72 -13.51
N ALA A 152 0.65 -3.02 -14.17
CA ALA A 152 2.00 -2.76 -13.65
C ALA A 152 2.08 -1.56 -12.68
N ASN A 153 0.98 -0.84 -12.44
CA ASN A 153 1.02 0.34 -11.57
C ASN A 153 1.34 -0.05 -10.11
N ALA A 154 1.89 0.88 -9.34
CA ALA A 154 2.15 0.68 -7.91
C ALA A 154 0.87 0.72 -7.06
N ALA A 155 -0.23 1.27 -7.59
CA ALA A 155 -1.50 1.33 -6.88
C ALA A 155 -2.70 1.12 -7.81
N VAL A 156 -3.83 0.75 -7.22
CA VAL A 156 -5.17 0.87 -7.81
C VAL A 156 -6.10 1.53 -6.78
N VAL A 157 -6.84 2.54 -7.22
CA VAL A 157 -7.86 3.20 -6.38
C VAL A 157 -9.20 2.52 -6.62
N MET A 158 -9.91 2.22 -5.55
CA MET A 158 -11.24 1.63 -5.57
C MET A 158 -12.26 2.70 -5.15
N ARG A 159 -13.17 3.06 -6.06
CA ARG A 159 -14.08 4.19 -5.85
C ARG A 159 -14.85 4.06 -4.53
N GLY A 160 -14.70 5.05 -3.66
CA GLY A 160 -15.39 5.14 -2.37
C GLY A 160 -14.95 4.08 -1.34
N ASN A 161 -13.90 3.29 -1.62
CA ASN A 161 -13.46 2.20 -0.75
C ASN A 161 -12.04 2.40 -0.23
N GLY A 162 -11.16 3.02 -1.01
CA GLY A 162 -9.76 3.28 -0.66
C GLY A 162 -8.83 2.84 -1.79
N ALA A 163 -7.69 2.24 -1.45
CA ALA A 163 -6.71 1.81 -2.44
C ALA A 163 -6.02 0.50 -2.06
N VAL A 164 -5.48 -0.16 -3.08
CA VAL A 164 -4.48 -1.23 -2.93
C VAL A 164 -3.16 -0.70 -3.46
N VAL A 165 -2.09 -0.82 -2.67
CA VAL A 165 -0.73 -0.39 -3.01
C VAL A 165 0.20 -1.59 -2.91
N ALA A 166 1.08 -1.74 -3.89
CA ALA A 166 2.07 -2.82 -3.96
C ALA A 166 3.48 -2.26 -4.22
N ALA A 167 4.47 -2.83 -3.56
CA ALA A 167 5.88 -2.52 -3.78
C ALA A 167 6.77 -3.75 -3.57
N ASP A 168 8.01 -3.65 -4.03
CA ASP A 168 9.07 -4.64 -3.84
C ASP A 168 9.51 -4.77 -2.37
N THR A 169 9.36 -3.71 -1.57
CA THR A 169 9.68 -3.72 -0.15
C THR A 169 8.58 -3.09 0.70
N LEU A 170 8.56 -3.45 1.99
CA LEU A 170 7.53 -3.03 2.93
C LEU A 170 7.57 -1.53 3.23
N ASP A 171 8.76 -0.96 3.39
CA ASP A 171 8.99 0.47 3.54
C ASP A 171 8.56 1.26 2.28
N ALA A 172 8.85 0.73 1.08
CA ALA A 172 8.38 1.32 -0.17
C ALA A 172 6.85 1.29 -0.27
N MET A 173 6.20 0.20 0.14
CA MET A 173 4.74 0.11 0.16
C MET A 173 4.12 1.15 1.09
N VAL A 174 4.70 1.35 2.29
CA VAL A 174 4.24 2.39 3.23
C VAL A 174 4.44 3.79 2.66
N ALA A 175 5.62 4.08 2.13
CA ALA A 175 5.92 5.38 1.53
C ALA A 175 5.01 5.69 0.33
N LEU A 176 4.79 4.72 -0.56
CA LEU A 176 3.90 4.86 -1.71
C LEU A 176 2.44 5.04 -1.29
N THR A 177 1.99 4.38 -0.21
CA THR A 177 0.62 4.62 0.31
C THR A 177 0.46 6.07 0.78
N TRP A 178 1.48 6.63 1.44
CA TRP A 178 1.48 8.04 1.82
C TRP A 178 1.58 8.98 0.60
N TYR A 179 2.42 8.66 -0.40
CA TYR A 179 2.54 9.45 -1.62
C TYR A 179 1.24 9.50 -2.43
N LEU A 180 0.50 8.39 -2.49
CA LEU A 180 -0.80 8.35 -3.14
C LEU A 180 -1.78 9.32 -2.47
N GLU A 181 -1.82 9.32 -1.14
CA GLU A 181 -2.67 10.22 -0.36
C GLU A 181 -2.31 11.68 -0.55
N ASP A 182 -1.01 12.00 -0.49
CA ASP A 182 -0.55 13.37 -0.68
C ASP A 182 -0.79 13.86 -2.12
N ALA A 183 -0.64 12.98 -3.12
CA ALA A 183 -1.01 13.29 -4.50
C ALA A 183 -2.51 13.58 -4.65
N ALA A 184 -3.37 12.81 -3.99
CA ALA A 184 -4.80 13.07 -4.00
C ALA A 184 -5.17 14.37 -3.27
N ARG A 185 -4.49 14.68 -2.17
CA ARG A 185 -4.65 15.96 -1.45
C ARG A 185 -4.32 17.14 -2.37
N VAL A 186 -3.14 17.13 -2.99
CA VAL A 186 -2.71 18.20 -3.91
C VAL A 186 -3.67 18.33 -5.09
N ASP A 187 -4.11 17.21 -5.67
CA ASP A 187 -5.01 17.25 -6.81
C ASP A 187 -6.39 17.79 -6.44
N LEU A 188 -6.93 17.47 -5.25
CA LEU A 188 -8.16 18.08 -4.76
C LEU A 188 -8.02 19.60 -4.56
N ASP A 189 -6.91 20.08 -4.02
CA ASP A 189 -6.64 21.51 -3.85
C ASP A 189 -6.59 22.22 -5.22
N VAL A 190 -5.93 21.60 -6.22
CA VAL A 190 -5.85 22.13 -7.59
C VAL A 190 -7.21 22.09 -8.29
N LEU A 191 -7.97 21.00 -8.16
CA LEU A 191 -9.31 20.87 -8.73
C LEU A 191 -10.27 21.93 -8.18
N ALA A 192 -10.16 22.28 -6.89
CA ALA A 192 -10.97 23.34 -6.29
C ALA A 192 -10.67 24.70 -6.93
N LEU A 193 -9.40 25.02 -7.20
CA LEU A 193 -9.00 26.24 -7.88
C LEU A 193 -9.42 26.26 -9.36
N GLU A 194 -9.24 25.15 -10.07
CA GLU A 194 -9.70 24.99 -11.46
C GLU A 194 -11.23 25.15 -11.55
N ALA A 195 -11.99 24.61 -10.60
CA ALA A 195 -13.45 24.76 -10.57
C ALA A 195 -13.90 26.20 -10.29
N ALA A 196 -13.20 26.92 -9.39
CA ALA A 196 -13.49 28.31 -9.07
C ALA A 196 -13.07 29.28 -10.20
N HIS A 197 -12.01 28.93 -10.96
CA HIS A 197 -11.45 29.78 -12.01
C HIS A 197 -11.03 28.98 -13.27
N PRO A 198 -12.00 28.48 -14.07
CA PRO A 198 -11.76 27.48 -15.13
C PRO A 198 -10.79 27.86 -16.25
N ALA A 199 -10.41 29.14 -16.36
CA ALA A 199 -9.50 29.64 -17.39
C ALA A 199 -8.24 30.33 -16.83
N ALA A 200 -8.10 30.47 -15.50
CA ALA A 200 -7.00 31.22 -14.90
C ALA A 200 -5.86 30.34 -14.39
N TYR A 201 -6.16 29.10 -13.98
CA TYR A 201 -5.20 28.24 -13.27
C TYR A 201 -5.19 26.80 -13.82
N PRO A 202 -4.78 26.57 -15.07
CA PRO A 202 -4.65 25.20 -15.58
C PRO A 202 -3.58 24.44 -14.80
N ALA A 203 -3.88 23.21 -14.38
CA ALA A 203 -2.90 22.38 -13.70
C ALA A 203 -1.69 22.07 -14.59
N ALA A 204 -0.48 22.25 -14.05
CA ALA A 204 0.77 21.86 -14.70
C ALA A 204 1.04 20.36 -14.48
N VAL A 205 0.31 19.50 -15.17
CA VAL A 205 0.52 18.04 -15.10
C VAL A 205 1.88 17.69 -15.70
N LEU A 206 2.69 16.95 -14.94
CA LEU A 206 4.00 16.48 -15.38
C LEU A 206 3.85 15.47 -16.51
N ASP A 207 4.69 15.61 -17.54
CA ASP A 207 4.73 14.66 -18.65
C ASP A 207 5.41 13.33 -18.24
N PRO A 208 5.29 12.28 -19.06
CA PRO A 208 5.86 10.97 -18.74
C PRO A 208 7.39 10.95 -18.55
N ASP A 209 8.15 11.80 -19.24
CA ASP A 209 9.62 11.87 -19.10
C ASP A 209 10.00 12.52 -17.77
N ALA A 210 9.33 13.63 -17.43
CA ALA A 210 9.48 14.27 -16.13
C ALA A 210 9.10 13.34 -14.98
N CYS A 211 8.01 12.56 -15.13
CA CYS A 211 7.65 11.55 -14.13
C CYS A 211 8.72 10.47 -13.97
N ARG A 212 9.24 9.90 -15.07
CA ARG A 212 10.29 8.88 -15.03
C ARG A 212 11.56 9.39 -14.34
N ALA A 213 12.01 10.61 -14.67
CA ALA A 213 13.17 11.21 -14.04
C ALA A 213 12.94 11.52 -12.55
N ARG A 214 11.73 11.94 -12.17
CA ARG A 214 11.41 12.37 -10.80
C ARG A 214 11.12 11.22 -9.84
N ALA A 215 10.59 10.09 -10.32
CA ALA A 215 10.25 8.91 -9.54
C ALA A 215 11.49 8.07 -9.14
N THR A 216 12.61 8.73 -8.81
CA THR A 216 13.84 8.09 -8.35
C THR A 216 13.68 7.55 -6.92
N ARG A 217 14.46 6.51 -6.58
CA ARG A 217 14.64 6.03 -5.20
C ARG A 217 16.02 6.40 -4.63
N SER A 218 16.84 7.12 -5.38
CA SER A 218 18.15 7.58 -4.92
C SER A 218 18.03 8.58 -3.76
N GLY A 219 19.05 8.66 -2.91
CA GLY A 219 19.12 9.67 -1.84
C GLY A 219 18.22 9.38 -0.64
N ARG A 220 18.00 8.10 -0.33
CA ARG A 220 17.25 7.64 0.86
C ARG A 220 15.83 8.22 0.95
N ILE A 221 15.12 8.30 -0.17
CA ILE A 221 13.78 8.92 -0.21
C ILE A 221 12.75 8.04 0.52
N ILE A 222 12.81 6.71 0.31
CA ILE A 222 11.89 5.75 0.91
C ILE A 222 12.23 5.53 2.38
N GLU A 223 13.52 5.37 2.67
CA GLU A 223 14.05 5.08 4.00
C GLU A 223 13.74 6.21 4.98
N ARG A 224 13.88 7.47 4.54
CA ARG A 224 13.49 8.62 5.38
C ARG A 224 11.99 8.71 5.61
N MET A 225 11.16 8.31 4.64
CA MET A 225 9.71 8.23 4.85
C MET A 225 9.38 7.14 5.87
N TRP A 226 10.04 5.99 5.80
CA TRP A 226 9.88 4.93 6.78
C TRP A 226 10.28 5.41 8.18
N GLU A 227 11.50 5.96 8.33
CA GLU A 227 12.00 6.52 9.59
C GLU A 227 11.02 7.54 10.19
N TYR A 228 10.49 8.44 9.36
CA TYR A 228 9.54 9.47 9.78
C TYR A 228 8.18 8.89 10.20
N LEU A 229 7.58 8.04 9.37
CA LEU A 229 6.22 7.55 9.58
C LEU A 229 6.14 6.49 10.69
N SER A 230 7.18 5.65 10.81
CA SER A 230 7.23 4.58 11.82
C SER A 230 7.69 5.07 13.19
N ALA A 231 8.21 6.30 13.29
CA ALA A 231 8.73 6.86 14.53
C ALA A 231 7.74 6.71 15.71
N GLY A 232 8.26 6.15 16.82
CA GLY A 232 7.51 5.90 18.04
C GLY A 232 6.74 4.58 18.09
N ASP A 233 6.89 3.71 17.08
CA ASP A 233 6.38 2.34 17.16
C ASP A 233 7.20 1.49 18.17
N PRO A 234 6.55 0.74 19.07
CA PRO A 234 7.23 0.00 20.13
C PRO A 234 8.04 -1.22 19.67
N GLU A 235 7.89 -1.68 18.42
CA GLU A 235 8.64 -2.80 17.87
C GLU A 235 9.75 -2.38 16.89
N LEU A 236 9.99 -1.07 16.74
CA LEU A 236 11.17 -0.61 16.01
C LEU A 236 12.44 -0.99 16.78
N PRO A 237 13.51 -1.43 16.07
CA PRO A 237 14.81 -1.62 16.69
C PRO A 237 15.30 -0.33 17.33
N ASP A 238 15.89 -0.43 18.52
CA ASP A 238 16.50 0.72 19.20
C ASP A 238 17.58 1.35 18.32
N ALA A 239 17.39 2.60 17.89
CA ALA A 239 18.36 3.32 17.06
C ALA A 239 19.71 3.58 17.79
N SER A 240 19.75 3.36 19.11
CA SER A 240 20.93 3.45 19.96
C SER A 240 21.77 2.16 20.01
N ALA A 241 21.23 1.03 19.52
CA ALA A 241 21.97 -0.21 19.40
C ALA A 241 22.81 -0.17 18.11
N SER A 242 24.01 0.42 18.21
CA SER A 242 25.02 0.29 17.15
C SER A 242 25.23 -1.19 16.82
N PRO A 243 25.36 -1.60 15.54
CA PRO A 243 25.78 -2.96 15.24
C PRO A 243 27.15 -3.17 15.89
N ALA A 244 27.25 -4.20 16.73
CA ALA A 244 28.53 -4.62 17.28
C ALA A 244 29.48 -4.91 16.11
N ALA A 245 30.67 -4.27 16.15
CA ALA A 245 31.73 -4.41 15.17
C ALA A 245 32.31 -5.83 15.13
#